data_AF-A0A0B7BSI0-F1
#
_entry.id   AF-A0A0B7BSI0-F1
#
_cell.length_a   1.000
_cell.length_b   1.000
_cell.length_c   1.000
_cell.angle_alpha   90.00
_cell.angle_beta   90.00
_cell.angle_gamma   90.00
#
_symmetry.space_group_name_H-M   'P 1'
#
loop_
_entity.id
_entity.type
_entity.pdbx_description
1 polymer ?
#
loop_
_entity_poly.entity_id
_entity_poly.type
_entity_poly.pdbx_seq_one_letter_code
_entity_poly.pdbx_strand_id
1 'polypeptide(L)' 'MRYALGLPTMTMRHKVAQVKAYLRVSADTNHPLHKSINENKGRRLKRGRSWMAEAEDIIKQ' A
#
# COMPACT_ATOMS: atom_id res chain seq x y z
N MET A 1 21.41 -14.54 6.85
CA MET A 1 22.23 -13.77 5.89
C MET A 1 21.44 -12.96 4.83
N ARG A 2 20.13 -12.67 4.95
CA ARG A 2 19.44 -11.80 3.96
C ARG A 2 19.85 -10.32 4.06
N TYR A 3 20.06 -9.82 5.27
CA TYR A 3 20.52 -8.44 5.52
C TYR A 3 21.96 -8.20 5.03
N ALA A 4 22.83 -9.21 5.11
CA ALA A 4 24.22 -9.12 4.67
C ALA A 4 24.38 -8.94 3.14
N LEU A 5 23.37 -9.35 2.37
CA LEU A 5 23.33 -9.21 0.91
C LEU A 5 22.57 -7.95 0.46
N GLY A 6 22.20 -7.05 1.39
CA GLY A 6 21.44 -5.83 1.07
C GLY A 6 20.03 -6.10 0.52
N LEU A 7 19.53 -7.32 0.62
CA LEU A 7 18.24 -7.69 0.03
C LEU A 7 17.09 -7.18 0.91
N PRO A 8 16.06 -6.53 0.32
CA PRO A 8 14.93 -6.03 1.09
C PRO A 8 14.19 -7.21 1.72
N THR A 9 13.80 -7.02 2.98
CA THR A 9 12.98 -7.97 3.73
C THR A 9 11.63 -8.19 3.05
N MET A 10 10.97 -9.31 3.36
CA MET A 10 9.61 -9.56 2.85
C MET A 10 8.65 -8.42 3.18
N THR A 11 8.75 -7.84 4.38
CA THR A 11 7.93 -6.70 4.80
C THR A 11 8.16 -5.47 3.93
N MET A 12 9.42 -5.13 3.62
CA MET A 12 9.73 -4.01 2.73
C MET A 12 9.22 -4.27 1.31
N ARG A 13 9.35 -5.50 0.80
CA ARG A 13 8.82 -5.85 -0.52
C ARG A 13 7.30 -5.73 -0.59
N HIS A 14 6.59 -6.15 0.46
CA HIS A 14 5.14 -5.97 0.55
C HIS A 14 4.74 -4.50 0.55
N LYS A 15 5.42 -3.65 1.35
CA LYS A 15 5.19 -2.19 1.34
C LYS A 15 5.38 -1.58 -0.06
N VAL A 16 6.49 -1.92 -0.72
CA VAL A 16 6.77 -1.43 -2.08
C VAL A 16 5.71 -1.92 -3.08
N ALA A 17 5.26 -3.18 -2.96
CA ALA A 17 4.21 -3.71 -3.82
C ALA A 17 2.86 -3.00 -3.59
N GLN A 18 2.50 -2.73 -2.34
CA GLN A 18 1.29 -1.96 -1.99
C GLN A 18 1.33 -0.55 -2.57
N VAL A 19 2.45 0.16 -2.42
CA VAL A 19 2.64 1.52 -2.98
C VAL A 19 2.56 1.49 -4.51
N LYS A 20 3.23 0.54 -5.17
CA LYS A 20 3.17 0.40 -6.64
C LYS A 20 1.74 0.13 -7.13
N ALA A 21 1.01 -0.74 -6.45
CA ALA A 21 -0.38 -1.01 -6.78
C ALA A 21 -1.26 0.24 -6.59
N TYR A 22 -1.07 0.96 -5.49
CA TYR A 22 -1.77 2.21 -5.23
C TYR A 22 -1.52 3.26 -6.31
N LEU A 23 -0.27 3.48 -6.71
CA LEU A 23 0.08 4.43 -7.76
C LEU A 23 -0.54 4.06 -9.12
N ARG A 24 -0.62 2.76 -9.45
CA ARG A 24 -1.29 2.31 -10.69
C ARG A 24 -2.78 2.61 -10.65
N VAL A 25 -3.44 2.32 -9.54
CA VAL A 25 -4.87 2.64 -9.35
C VAL A 25 -5.09 4.15 -9.36
N SER A 26 -4.14 4.93 -8.83
CA SER A 26 -4.22 6.39 -8.80
C SER A 26 -3.97 7.04 -10.14
N ALA A 27 -3.16 6.43 -11.00
CA ALA A 27 -2.91 6.94 -12.35
C ALA A 27 -4.08 6.65 -13.32
N ASP A 28 -4.83 5.57 -13.09
CA ASP A 28 -5.96 5.17 -13.95
C ASP A 28 -7.30 5.62 -13.36
N THR A 29 -7.87 6.69 -13.92
CA THR A 29 -9.17 7.23 -13.49
C THR A 29 -10.35 6.30 -13.77
N ASN A 30 -10.20 5.35 -14.70
CA ASN A 30 -11.24 4.36 -15.02
C ASN A 30 -11.14 3.12 -14.12
N HIS A 31 -10.11 3.02 -13.29
CA HIS A 31 -9.94 1.88 -12.41
C HIS A 31 -11.10 1.83 -11.38
N PRO A 32 -11.73 0.67 -11.15
CA PRO A 32 -12.89 0.57 -10.24
C PRO A 32 -12.56 1.00 -8.81
N LEU A 33 -11.31 0.80 -8.40
CA LEU A 33 -10.79 1.22 -7.09
C LEU A 33 -10.28 2.68 -7.06
N HIS A 34 -10.32 3.41 -8.17
CA HIS A 34 -9.87 4.81 -8.21
C HIS A 34 -10.74 5.70 -7.31
N LYS A 35 -12.06 5.46 -7.30
CA LYS A 35 -13.01 6.19 -6.45
C LYS A 35 -12.70 6.06 -4.95
N SER A 36 -12.16 4.91 -4.54
CA SER A 36 -11.85 4.67 -3.13
C SER A 36 -10.50 5.21 -2.68
N ILE A 37 -9.71 5.84 -3.56
CA ILE A 37 -8.38 6.40 -3.22
C ILE A 37 -8.44 7.48 -2.13
N ASN A 38 -9.53 8.23 -2.06
CA ASN A 38 -9.73 9.30 -1.07
C ASN A 38 -10.82 8.98 -0.04
N GLU A 39 -11.39 7.78 -0.09
CA GLU A 39 -12.35 7.36 0.91
C GLU A 39 -11.64 7.04 2.22
N ASN A 40 -12.24 7.46 3.33
CA ASN A 40 -11.71 7.17 4.66
C ASN A 40 -11.85 5.67 4.93
N LYS A 41 -10.76 4.93 4.66
CA LYS A 41 -10.66 3.49 4.86
C LYS A 41 -10.53 3.22 6.36
N GLY A 42 -11.68 3.06 7.01
CA GLY A 42 -11.75 2.72 8.43
C GLY A 42 -10.90 1.50 8.79
N ARG A 43 -10.47 1.44 10.06
CA ARG A 43 -9.69 0.33 10.59
C ARG A 43 -10.63 -0.76 11.12
N ARG A 44 -10.55 -1.98 10.57
CA ARG A 44 -11.27 -3.12 11.14
C ARG A 44 -10.50 -3.67 12.34
N LEU A 45 -11.16 -3.84 13.49
CA LEU A 45 -10.54 -4.28 14.75
C LEU A 45 -9.69 -5.55 14.62
N LYS A 46 -10.18 -6.58 13.89
CA LYS A 46 -9.48 -7.87 13.74
C LYS A 46 -8.49 -7.93 12.57
N ARG A 47 -8.68 -7.11 11.53
CA ARG A 47 -7.91 -7.20 10.27
C ARG A 47 -6.88 -6.09 10.11
N GLY A 48 -7.04 -4.98 10.82
CA GLY A 48 -6.18 -3.80 10.70
C GLY A 48 -6.63 -2.83 9.62
N ARG A 49 -5.66 -2.07 9.09
CA ARG A 49 -5.88 -1.10 8.01
C ARG A 49 -6.01 -1.82 6.68
N SER A 50 -6.66 -1.18 5.71
CA SER A 50 -6.65 -1.70 4.34
C SER A 50 -5.27 -1.51 3.71
N TRP A 51 -4.92 -2.33 2.74
CA TRP A 51 -3.63 -2.21 2.03
C TRP A 51 -3.47 -0.84 1.36
N MET A 52 -4.55 -0.20 0.91
CA MET A 52 -4.50 1.13 0.32
C MET A 52 -4.26 2.21 1.37
N ALA A 53 -4.86 2.08 2.55
CA ALA A 53 -4.60 2.99 3.65
C ALA A 53 -3.14 2.90 4.11
N GLU A 54 -2.59 1.68 4.18
CA GLU A 54 -1.17 1.49 4.46
C GLU A 54 -0.28 2.11 3.37
N ALA A 55 -0.64 1.97 2.09
CA ALA A 55 0.09 2.61 1.00
C ALA A 55 0.05 4.15 1.09
N GLU A 56 -1.11 4.73 1.40
CA GLU A 56 -1.27 6.18 1.62
C GLU A 56 -0.42 6.68 2.79
N ASP A 57 -0.45 5.96 3.92
CA ASP A 57 0.36 6.29 5.07
C ASP A 57 1.85 6.28 4.72
N ILE A 58 2.31 5.26 3.98
CA ILE A 58 3.71 5.14 3.54
C ILE A 58 4.12 6.30 2.60
N ILE A 59 3.21 6.78 1.74
CA ILE A 59 3.48 7.89 0.82
C ILE A 59 3.48 9.24 1.57
N LYS A 60 2.66 9.38 2.60
CA LYS A 60 2.56 10.60 3.43
C LYS A 60 3.66 10.72 4.48
N GLN A 61 4.35 9.62 4.78
CA GLN A 61 5.43 9.54 5.78
C GLN A 61 6.76 10.07 5.23
#